data_AF-A0A1J3HCD2-F1
#
_entry.id   AF-A0A1J3HCD2-F1
#
_cell.length_a   1.000
_cell.length_b   1.000
_cell.length_c   1.000
_cell.angle_alpha   90.00
_cell.angle_beta   90.00
_cell.angle_gamma   90.00
#
_symmetry.space_group_name_H-M   'P 1'
#
loop_
_entity.id
_entity.type
_entity.pdbx_description
1 polymer ?
#
loop_
_entity_poly.entity_id
_entity_poly.type
_entity_poly.pdbx_seq_one_letter_code
_entity_poly.pdbx_strand_id
1 'polypeptide(L)'
;SVCSWPDEIKHHWQWRWTSPLHYVDTPDYRCNYQYCRDCHDTHKHQDRCVTAAIFNYTEQLMSASENSQSIVHYNLTEALMFLSHYIGDVHQPLHVGFLGDEGGNTITVRWYRRKTNLHHVWDNMIIESALKTYYNKSLPLMIQALQ
;
A
#
# COMPACT_ATOMS: atom_id res chain seq x y z
N SER A 1 -7.11 -7.77 -11.39
CA SER A 1 -7.63 -7.43 -10.06
C SER A 1 -8.01 -5.97 -10.09
N VAL A 2 -9.09 -5.53 -9.46
CA VAL A 2 -9.40 -4.09 -9.36
C VAL A 2 -8.58 -3.40 -8.28
N CYS A 3 -8.10 -4.17 -7.29
CA CYS A 3 -7.28 -3.65 -6.20
C CYS A 3 -5.87 -3.26 -6.64
N SER A 4 -5.40 -3.55 -7.87
CA SER A 4 -4.10 -3.08 -8.36
C SER A 4 -4.17 -1.70 -9.04
N TRP A 5 -5.38 -1.17 -9.26
CA TRP A 5 -5.57 0.09 -9.98
C TRP A 5 -4.85 1.30 -9.34
N PRO A 6 -4.80 1.48 -8.00
CA PRO A 6 -4.06 2.59 -7.39
C PRO A 6 -2.56 2.60 -7.73
N ASP A 7 -1.93 1.43 -7.88
CA ASP A 7 -0.54 1.32 -8.32
C ASP A 7 -0.35 1.80 -9.76
N GLU A 8 -1.32 1.54 -10.63
CA GLU A 8 -1.26 1.96 -12.04
C GLU A 8 -1.41 3.48 -12.15
N ILE A 9 -2.38 4.05 -11.42
CA ILE A 9 -2.72 5.46 -11.60
C ILE A 9 -1.73 6.45 -10.99
N LYS A 10 -1.00 6.08 -9.92
CA LYS A 10 -0.04 6.99 -9.26
C LYS A 10 1.06 7.53 -10.19
N HIS A 11 1.27 6.87 -11.32
CA HIS A 11 2.23 7.29 -12.35
C HIS A 11 1.68 8.37 -13.31
N HIS A 12 0.36 8.54 -13.40
CA HIS A 12 -0.26 9.61 -14.19
C HIS A 12 -0.14 10.96 -13.49
N TRP A 13 0.15 12.01 -14.26
CA TRP A 13 0.44 13.34 -13.70
C TRP A 13 -0.71 13.87 -12.81
N GLN A 14 -1.96 13.63 -13.19
CA GLN A 14 -3.14 14.08 -12.44
C GLN A 14 -3.37 13.30 -11.13
N TRP A 15 -2.72 12.15 -10.97
CA TRP A 15 -2.87 11.24 -9.83
C TRP A 15 -1.60 11.12 -8.99
N ARG A 16 -0.51 11.83 -9.31
CA ARG A 16 0.76 11.76 -8.56
C ARG A 16 0.63 12.03 -7.06
N TRP A 17 -0.40 12.79 -6.68
CA TRP A 17 -0.71 13.07 -5.28
C TRP A 17 -1.07 11.81 -4.47
N THR A 18 -1.45 10.70 -5.12
CA THR A 18 -1.77 9.43 -4.45
C THR A 18 -0.51 8.64 -4.09
N SER A 19 0.65 8.93 -4.68
CA SER A 19 1.87 8.13 -4.49
C SER A 19 2.29 7.98 -3.01
N PRO A 20 2.31 9.05 -2.18
CA PRO A 20 2.63 8.92 -0.75
C PRO A 20 1.58 8.14 0.05
N LEU A 21 0.38 7.94 -0.49
CA LEU A 21 -0.69 7.23 0.19
C LEU A 21 -0.49 5.70 0.21
N HIS A 22 0.54 5.18 -0.46
CA HIS A 22 0.85 3.74 -0.47
C HIS A 22 1.71 3.29 0.71
N TYR A 23 2.30 4.21 1.47
CA TYR A 23 3.27 3.86 2.52
C TYR A 23 3.26 4.87 3.69
N VAL A 24 4.09 4.58 4.68
CA VAL A 24 4.49 5.44 5.79
C VAL A 24 5.99 5.30 5.97
N ASP A 25 6.68 6.43 6.03
CA ASP A 25 8.11 6.47 6.38
C ASP A 25 8.28 6.66 7.90
N THR A 26 8.91 5.71 8.57
CA THR A 26 9.26 5.80 9.99
C THR A 26 10.73 6.20 10.18
N PRO A 27 11.10 6.83 11.31
CA PRO A 27 12.50 7.12 11.59
C PRO A 27 13.34 5.86 11.72
N ASP A 28 14.51 5.87 11.08
CA ASP A 28 15.46 4.77 11.06
C ASP A 28 15.75 4.23 12.46
N TYR A 29 15.78 2.90 12.58
CA TYR A 29 16.12 2.17 13.80
C TYR A 29 15.19 2.40 15.00
N ARG A 30 14.09 3.15 14.86
CA ARG A 30 13.15 3.38 15.97
C ARG A 30 12.13 2.25 16.14
N CYS A 31 11.84 1.52 15.05
CA CYS A 31 10.93 0.37 15.00
C CYS A 31 9.57 0.62 15.67
N ASN A 32 9.03 1.82 15.51
CA ASN A 32 7.70 2.18 15.98
C ASN A 32 7.03 3.18 15.05
N TYR A 33 5.71 3.16 15.04
CA TYR A 33 4.87 4.08 14.30
C TYR A 33 4.13 5.03 15.25
N GLN A 34 4.09 6.31 14.89
CA GLN A 34 3.36 7.36 15.58
C GLN A 34 2.72 8.28 14.53
N TYR A 35 1.38 8.28 14.47
CA TYR A 35 0.63 8.98 13.41
C TYR A 35 1.08 10.43 13.21
N CYS A 36 1.07 11.26 14.25
CA CYS A 36 1.40 12.69 14.14
C CYS A 36 2.86 12.98 13.72
N ARG A 37 3.76 11.99 13.85
CA ARG A 37 5.17 12.14 13.49
C ARG A 37 5.43 11.60 12.08
N ASP A 38 4.81 10.47 11.72
CA ASP A 38 5.18 9.70 10.53
C ASP A 38 4.21 9.87 9.36
N CYS A 39 2.94 10.21 9.64
CA CYS A 39 1.93 10.28 8.59
C CYS A 39 1.97 11.61 7.84
N HIS A 40 2.98 11.77 6.99
CA HIS A 40 3.14 12.94 6.13
C HIS A 40 3.81 12.55 4.80
N ASP A 41 3.65 13.38 3.77
CA ASP A 41 4.43 13.22 2.53
C ASP A 41 5.87 13.75 2.69
N THR A 42 6.68 13.65 1.63
CA THR A 42 8.07 14.14 1.61
C THR A 42 8.21 15.65 1.85
N HIS A 43 7.12 16.41 1.67
CA HIS A 43 7.06 17.86 1.91
C HIS A 43 6.46 18.18 3.29
N LYS A 44 6.27 17.17 4.15
CA LYS A 44 5.70 17.27 5.50
C LYS A 44 4.23 17.72 5.54
N HIS A 45 3.49 17.61 4.43
CA HIS A 45 2.03 17.76 4.48
C HIS A 45 1.46 16.59 5.28
N GLN A 46 0.77 16.89 6.38
CA GLN A 46 0.15 15.89 7.26
C GLN A 46 -0.95 15.11 6.54
N ASP A 47 -1.30 13.94 7.09
CA ASP A 47 -2.39 13.08 6.62
C ASP A 47 -2.20 12.56 5.19
N ARG A 48 -0.94 12.48 4.73
CA ARG A 48 -0.55 11.96 3.42
C ARG A 48 0.32 10.73 3.56
N CYS A 49 -0.31 9.66 4.04
CA CYS A 49 0.28 8.35 4.18
C CYS A 49 -0.81 7.27 4.11
N VAL A 50 -0.44 5.98 4.08
CA VAL A 50 -1.40 4.87 3.94
C VAL A 50 -2.46 4.81 5.05
N THR A 51 -2.10 5.09 6.31
CA THR A 51 -3.07 5.05 7.42
C THR A 51 -4.10 6.18 7.33
N ALA A 52 -3.70 7.37 6.89
CA ALA A 52 -4.62 8.48 6.64
C ALA A 52 -5.51 8.20 5.43
N ALA A 53 -4.97 7.58 4.38
CA ALA A 53 -5.74 7.19 3.21
C ALA A 53 -6.83 6.17 3.58
N ILE A 54 -6.50 5.16 4.39
CA ILE A 54 -7.49 4.20 4.91
C ILE A 54 -8.60 4.92 5.67
N PHE A 55 -8.27 5.83 6.59
CA PHE A 55 -9.26 6.60 7.32
C PHE A 55 -10.15 7.42 6.38
N ASN A 56 -9.55 8.21 5.47
CA ASN A 56 -10.26 9.07 4.54
C ASN A 56 -11.24 8.29 3.64
N TYR A 57 -10.79 7.21 3.00
CA TYR A 57 -11.67 6.45 2.10
C TYR A 57 -12.71 5.61 2.86
N THR A 58 -12.45 5.25 4.12
CA THR A 58 -13.48 4.66 4.99
C THR A 58 -14.60 5.68 5.27
N GLU A 59 -14.24 6.90 5.67
CA GLU A 59 -15.21 7.98 5.92
C GLU A 59 -16.04 8.34 4.68
N GLN A 60 -15.40 8.40 3.50
CA GLN A 60 -16.11 8.63 2.24
C GLN A 60 -17.18 7.56 1.97
N LEU A 61 -16.84 6.28 2.18
CA LEU A 61 -17.80 5.17 1.99
C LEU A 61 -18.90 5.15 3.06
N MET A 62 -18.58 5.47 4.32
CA MET A 62 -19.56 5.56 5.39
C MET A 62 -20.56 6.70 5.15
N SER A 63 -20.10 7.86 4.65
CA SER A 63 -20.97 9.00 4.35
C SER A 63 -22.09 8.66 3.35
N ALA A 64 -21.82 7.73 2.42
CA ALA A 64 -22.79 7.24 1.47
C ALA A 64 -23.86 6.32 2.11
N SER A 65 -23.48 5.56 3.14
CA SER A 65 -24.40 4.67 3.86
C SER A 65 -25.39 5.44 4.74
N GLU A 66 -25.01 6.62 5.23
CA GLU A 66 -25.80 7.37 6.20
C GLU A 66 -26.83 8.32 5.54
N ASN A 67 -26.97 8.32 4.21
CA ASN A 67 -27.75 9.32 3.45
C ASN A 67 -27.40 10.77 3.86
N SER A 68 -26.18 10.98 4.36
CA SER A 68 -25.70 12.30 4.72
C SER A 68 -25.66 13.14 3.45
N GLN A 69 -26.42 14.24 3.43
CA GLN A 69 -26.41 15.24 2.37
C GLN A 69 -25.08 16.02 2.40
N SER A 70 -23.98 15.31 2.21
CA SER A 70 -22.67 15.87 1.98
C SER A 70 -22.73 16.73 0.72
N ILE A 71 -22.33 18.00 0.82
CA ILE A 71 -22.15 18.92 -0.32
C ILE A 71 -21.06 18.39 -1.26
N VAL A 72 -20.19 17.51 -0.78
CA VAL A 72 -19.10 16.88 -1.54
C VAL A 72 -19.57 15.53 -2.08
N HIS A 73 -19.65 15.41 -3.40
CA HIS A 73 -19.88 14.14 -4.08
C HIS A 73 -18.53 13.43 -4.31
N TYR A 74 -18.25 12.43 -3.47
CA TYR A 74 -17.10 11.55 -3.66
C TYR A 74 -17.36 10.52 -4.77
N ASN A 75 -16.31 10.14 -5.49
CA ASN A 75 -16.38 8.97 -6.37
C ASN A 75 -16.22 7.71 -5.51
N LEU A 76 -17.33 7.10 -5.10
CA LEU A 76 -17.34 5.96 -4.18
C LEU A 76 -16.71 4.69 -4.78
N THR A 77 -16.70 4.55 -6.11
CA THR A 77 -15.99 3.46 -6.78
C THR A 77 -14.49 3.59 -6.58
N GLU A 78 -13.94 4.81 -6.78
CA GLU A 78 -12.54 5.08 -6.51
C GLU A 78 -12.23 4.90 -5.02
N ALA A 79 -13.09 5.39 -4.13
CA ALA A 79 -12.90 5.23 -2.68
C ALA A 79 -12.78 3.74 -2.28
N LEU A 80 -13.64 2.88 -2.83
CA LEU A 80 -13.58 1.44 -2.57
C LEU A 80 -12.30 0.81 -3.14
N MET A 81 -11.90 1.18 -4.35
CA MET A 81 -10.69 0.66 -4.99
C MET A 81 -9.42 1.10 -4.24
N PHE A 82 -9.34 2.36 -3.82
CA PHE A 82 -8.27 2.88 -2.99
C PHE A 82 -8.22 2.19 -1.62
N LEU A 83 -9.35 2.14 -0.91
CA LEU A 83 -9.40 1.49 0.41
C LEU A 83 -8.96 0.03 0.34
N SER A 84 -9.46 -0.72 -0.65
CA SER A 84 -9.11 -2.14 -0.83
C SER A 84 -7.61 -2.34 -1.09
N HIS A 85 -6.98 -1.42 -1.83
CA HIS A 85 -5.54 -1.46 -2.08
C HIS A 85 -4.73 -1.08 -0.84
N TYR A 86 -5.08 0.03 -0.18
CA TYR A 86 -4.32 0.55 0.95
C TYR A 86 -4.39 -0.36 2.20
N ILE A 87 -5.47 -1.12 2.35
CA ILE A 87 -5.52 -2.21 3.34
C ILE A 87 -4.48 -3.29 3.02
N GLY A 88 -4.22 -3.60 1.74
CA GLY A 88 -3.12 -4.49 1.36
C GLY A 88 -1.76 -3.88 1.68
N ASP A 89 -1.54 -2.65 1.24
CA ASP A 89 -0.27 -1.93 1.42
C ASP A 89 0.13 -1.79 2.88
N VAL A 90 -0.78 -1.38 3.78
CA VAL A 90 -0.43 -1.21 5.20
C VAL A 90 -0.01 -2.51 5.89
N HIS A 91 -0.43 -3.67 5.34
CA HIS A 91 -0.02 -4.98 5.84
C HIS A 91 1.28 -5.49 5.20
N GLN A 92 1.79 -4.85 4.15
CA GLN A 92 3.11 -5.11 3.59
C GLN A 92 4.16 -4.47 4.53
N PRO A 93 4.98 -5.25 5.26
CA PRO A 93 5.84 -4.71 6.31
C PRO A 93 6.78 -3.57 5.89
N LEU A 94 7.23 -3.57 4.64
CA LEU A 94 8.14 -2.56 4.10
C LEU A 94 7.43 -1.32 3.54
N HIS A 95 6.10 -1.30 3.47
CA HIS A 95 5.34 -0.07 3.28
C HIS A 95 5.20 0.73 4.58
N VAL A 96 5.58 0.17 5.73
CA VAL A 96 5.71 0.88 7.02
C VAL A 96 7.16 0.75 7.49
N GLY A 97 8.07 1.17 6.61
CA GLY A 97 9.51 0.95 6.70
C GLY A 97 10.30 2.18 7.15
N PHE A 98 11.61 2.15 6.94
CA PHE A 98 12.49 3.27 7.27
C PHE A 98 12.55 4.28 6.14
N LEU A 99 12.63 5.56 6.52
CA LEU A 99 12.83 6.65 5.56
C LEU A 99 14.18 6.52 4.86
N GLY A 100 15.25 6.21 5.59
CA GLY A 100 16.62 6.23 5.08
C GLY A 100 16.92 5.18 4.01
N ASP A 101 16.14 4.10 3.97
CA ASP A 101 16.28 3.04 2.96
C ASP A 101 15.12 2.95 1.95
N GLU A 102 14.20 3.92 2.01
CA GLU A 102 12.97 3.98 1.19
C GLU A 102 12.13 2.71 1.33
N GLY A 103 11.90 2.25 2.56
CA GLY A 103 11.23 0.98 2.83
C GLY A 103 11.98 -0.21 2.24
N GLY A 104 13.31 -0.19 2.26
CA GLY A 104 14.16 -1.23 1.68
C GLY A 104 14.29 -1.21 0.15
N ASN A 105 13.78 -0.19 -0.56
CA ASN A 105 13.97 -0.06 -2.01
C ASN A 105 15.44 0.16 -2.40
N THR A 106 16.20 0.81 -1.52
CA THR A 106 17.65 1.07 -1.73
C THR A 106 18.53 -0.11 -1.31
N ILE A 107 17.99 -1.09 -0.57
CA ILE A 107 18.74 -2.26 -0.11
C ILE A 107 18.80 -3.29 -1.24
N THR A 108 19.91 -3.29 -1.98
CA THR A 108 20.15 -4.25 -3.06
C THR A 108 20.47 -5.64 -2.53
N VAL A 109 19.72 -6.65 -2.99
CA VAL A 109 19.91 -8.06 -2.60
C VAL A 109 19.89 -8.99 -3.82
N ARG A 110 20.13 -10.29 -3.58
CA ARG A 110 19.88 -11.35 -4.56
C ARG A 110 18.82 -12.30 -4.02
N TRP A 111 17.70 -12.42 -4.73
CA TRP A 111 16.70 -13.47 -4.48
C TRP A 111 17.04 -14.66 -5.38
N TYR A 112 17.61 -15.70 -4.77
CA TYR A 112 18.28 -16.79 -5.48
C TYR A 112 19.30 -16.25 -6.52
N ARG A 113 19.05 -16.50 -7.81
CA ARG A 113 19.97 -16.12 -8.89
C ARG A 113 19.70 -14.72 -9.45
N ARG A 114 18.63 -14.02 -9.04
CA ARG A 114 18.21 -12.72 -9.58
C ARG A 114 18.60 -11.57 -8.64
N LYS A 115 19.18 -10.51 -9.18
CA LYS A 115 19.43 -9.25 -8.46
C LYS A 115 18.12 -8.47 -8.35
N THR A 116 17.84 -7.87 -7.19
CA THR A 116 16.61 -7.11 -6.90
C THR A 116 16.87 -6.18 -5.70
N ASN A 117 15.84 -5.57 -5.12
CA ASN A 117 15.89 -4.87 -3.84
C ASN A 117 15.03 -5.59 -2.78
N LEU A 118 15.22 -5.25 -1.51
CA LEU A 118 14.52 -5.90 -0.40
C LEU A 118 13.00 -5.65 -0.45
N HIS A 119 12.56 -4.44 -0.80
CA HIS A 119 11.15 -4.09 -0.92
C HIS A 119 10.40 -5.02 -1.89
N HIS A 120 10.94 -5.18 -3.10
CA HIS A 120 10.38 -6.03 -4.15
C HIS A 120 10.36 -7.52 -3.78
N VAL A 121 11.28 -7.96 -2.91
CA VAL A 121 11.24 -9.34 -2.38
C VAL A 121 9.97 -9.56 -1.57
N TRP A 122 9.60 -8.60 -0.74
CA TRP A 122 8.39 -8.64 0.09
C TRP A 122 7.11 -8.43 -0.74
N ASP A 123 7.10 -7.46 -1.67
CA ASP A 123 5.92 -7.21 -2.51
C ASP A 123 5.53 -8.46 -3.32
N ASN A 124 6.51 -9.09 -3.95
CA ASN A 124 6.25 -10.02 -5.03
C ASN A 124 7.00 -11.35 -4.87
N MET A 125 8.32 -11.31 -4.68
CA MET A 125 9.13 -12.50 -4.96
C MET A 125 8.92 -13.65 -3.98
N ILE A 126 8.61 -13.37 -2.71
CA ILE A 126 8.23 -14.40 -1.74
C ILE A 126 6.96 -15.11 -2.20
N ILE A 127 5.92 -14.34 -2.55
CA ILE A 127 4.61 -14.85 -2.98
C ILE A 127 4.74 -15.65 -4.28
N GLU A 128 5.43 -15.11 -5.29
CA GLU A 128 5.66 -15.79 -6.57
C GLU A 128 6.44 -17.10 -6.39
N SER A 129 7.43 -17.11 -5.49
CA SER A 129 8.22 -18.31 -5.19
C SER A 129 7.38 -19.37 -4.50
N ALA A 130 6.53 -18.99 -3.54
CA ALA A 130 5.60 -19.89 -2.88
C ALA A 130 4.57 -20.46 -3.87
N LEU A 131 3.95 -19.59 -4.69
CA LEU A 131 3.00 -19.97 -5.74
C LEU A 131 3.59 -21.01 -6.70
N LYS A 132 4.85 -20.82 -7.12
CA LYS A 132 5.55 -21.77 -7.98
C LYS A 132 5.89 -23.07 -7.26
N THR A 133 6.36 -23.00 -6.02
CA THR A 133 6.94 -24.14 -5.29
C THR A 133 5.88 -25.06 -4.70
N TYR A 134 4.84 -24.49 -4.11
CA TYR A 134 3.86 -25.24 -3.33
C TYR A 134 2.51 -25.41 -4.04
N TYR A 135 2.20 -24.57 -5.03
CA TYR A 135 0.87 -24.53 -5.65
C TYR A 135 0.87 -24.76 -7.17
N ASN A 136 1.98 -25.26 -7.73
CA ASN A 136 2.13 -25.52 -9.17
C ASN A 136 1.73 -24.32 -10.06
N LYS A 137 2.05 -23.10 -9.60
CA LYS A 137 1.67 -21.84 -10.25
C LYS A 137 0.16 -21.57 -10.35
N SER A 138 -0.68 -22.29 -9.59
CA SER A 138 -2.12 -22.10 -9.57
C SER A 138 -2.54 -21.12 -8.49
N LEU A 139 -2.88 -19.89 -8.89
CA LEU A 139 -3.39 -18.87 -7.97
C LEU A 139 -4.68 -19.31 -7.26
N PRO A 140 -5.67 -19.95 -7.94
CA PRO A 140 -6.85 -20.47 -7.26
C PRO A 140 -6.53 -21.46 -6.13
N LEU A 141 -5.55 -22.35 -6.32
CA LEU A 141 -5.15 -23.30 -5.28
C LEU A 141 -4.50 -22.60 -4.08
N MET A 142 -3.68 -21.58 -4.34
CA MET A 142 -3.06 -20.79 -3.27
C MET A 142 -4.10 -20.02 -2.46
N ILE A 143 -5.09 -19.41 -3.13
CA ILE A 143 -6.19 -18.69 -2.46
C ILE A 143 -7.01 -19.65 -1.61
N GLN A 144 -7.37 -20.82 -2.14
CA GLN A 144 -8.15 -21.83 -1.42
C GLN A 144 -7.43 -22.31 -0.14
N ALA A 145 -6.10 -22.35 -0.13
CA ALA A 145 -5.32 -22.79 1.03
C ALA A 145 -5.25 -21.74 2.16
N LEU A 146 -5.70 -20.51 1.94
CA LEU A 146 -5.68 -19.42 2.91
C LEU A 146 -7.05 -19.17 3.57
N GLN A 147 -8.09 -19.87 3.13
CA GLN A 147 -9.47 -19.80 3.65
C GLN A 147 -9.76 -20.93 4.63
#